data_AF-A0A953RZW1-F1
#
_entry.id   AF-A0A953RZW1-F1
#
_cell.length_a   1.000
_cell.length_b   1.000
_cell.length_c   1.000
_cell.angle_alpha   90.00
_cell.angle_beta   90.00
_cell.angle_gamma   90.00
#
_symmetry.space_group_name_H-M   'P 1'
#
loop_
_entity.id
_entity.type
_entity.pdbx_description
1 polymer ?
#
loop_
_entity_poly.entity_id
_entity_poly.type
_entity_poly.pdbx_seq_one_letter_code
_entity_poly.pdbx_strand_id
1 'polypeptide(L)'
;MDAKPKQEPRASVGSAEESGWLAKAESWVEVIADEVKEVGDQEALVYLRSRGRACHEQIDVLIESWKAAEQARLEEYNQGIGLHDLSAGLRTGTRRSLKATASNVGDISPMLLRDFWDAPALGDQSTEATMLRTAKWCEISGFEPWWRRLAHERKERLLGGGIENAASAAYWLFNMARSDYAIELMPGVLRSVLEAITSSGSSEQRPWTAPEDSESMIEHHLAHASAIVFGHHRLPSPNTDLDLLREAVELLCKHQESNGGWRTLTTDAEVSIESTAMALHALALAEPPRWPRIAQRARNWLWSAQGEEGFWTEPGTPGAVYLTVLVLDAIALADDAYDGAQDVTFRPRVRTPQSPAVHVVSVPGTPSEGVNTETHTGSEELEQPNTGGKTPSERRLAIDAFLSNMRAAGLNVNRLDIVHAAGYNDRTDFQRYQRCAPNTTRTAVHNFNRVLRMTPEQFERALARPKFQK
;
A
#
# COMPACT_ATOMS: atom_id res chain seq x y z
N MET A 1 -18.43 44.02 33.86
CA MET A 1 -18.58 42.56 33.68
C MET A 1 -18.93 42.36 32.21
N ASP A 2 -17.90 42.30 31.36
CA ASP A 2 -18.07 42.16 29.92
C ASP A 2 -18.13 40.68 29.56
N ALA A 3 -19.30 40.25 29.08
CA ALA A 3 -19.53 38.90 28.64
C ALA A 3 -18.74 38.65 27.34
N LYS A 4 -17.76 37.74 27.40
CA LYS A 4 -17.06 37.24 26.20
C LYS A 4 -18.07 36.59 25.26
N PRO A 5 -18.07 36.93 23.96
CA PRO A 5 -18.96 36.30 23.00
C PRO A 5 -18.60 34.82 22.85
N LYS A 6 -19.62 33.96 22.94
CA LYS A 6 -19.52 32.53 22.60
C LYS A 6 -19.09 32.42 21.14
N GLN A 7 -17.89 31.89 20.89
CA GLN A 7 -17.49 31.44 19.57
C GLN A 7 -18.33 30.22 19.20
N GLU A 8 -19.19 30.36 18.19
CA GLU A 8 -19.83 29.22 17.54
C GLU A 8 -18.78 28.44 16.73
N PRO A 9 -18.87 27.10 16.72
CA PRO A 9 -17.97 26.27 15.93
C PRO A 9 -18.21 26.53 14.45
N ARG A 10 -17.23 27.17 13.78
CA ARG A 10 -17.19 27.25 12.32
C ARG A 10 -17.11 25.83 11.76
N ALA A 11 -18.21 25.33 11.18
CA ALA A 11 -18.15 24.19 10.29
C ALA A 11 -17.18 24.53 9.15
N SER A 12 -16.21 23.66 8.90
CA SER A 12 -15.16 23.85 7.91
C SER A 12 -15.77 23.85 6.50
N VAL A 13 -15.75 25.00 5.83
CA VAL A 13 -16.20 25.15 4.43
C VAL A 13 -15.51 24.15 3.48
N GLY A 14 -14.32 23.65 3.83
CA GLY A 14 -13.58 22.68 3.02
C GLY A 14 -14.26 21.31 2.80
N SER A 15 -15.10 20.83 3.72
CA SER A 15 -15.58 19.43 3.62
C SER A 15 -16.60 19.20 2.50
N ALA A 16 -17.37 20.23 2.10
CA ALA A 16 -18.37 20.11 1.05
C ALA A 16 -17.76 20.18 -0.36
N GLU A 17 -16.77 21.06 -0.56
CA GLU A 17 -16.04 21.17 -1.83
C GLU A 17 -15.18 19.93 -2.08
N GLU A 18 -14.47 19.45 -1.05
CA GLU A 18 -13.67 18.21 -1.12
C GLU A 18 -14.52 16.99 -1.48
N SER A 19 -15.73 16.88 -0.90
CA SER A 19 -16.68 15.82 -1.27
C SER A 19 -17.08 15.89 -2.74
N GLY A 20 -17.13 17.08 -3.34
CA GLY A 20 -17.42 17.27 -4.76
C GLY A 20 -16.27 16.81 -5.65
N TRP A 21 -15.02 17.12 -5.28
CA TRP A 21 -13.83 16.72 -6.03
C TRP A 21 -13.59 15.22 -6.02
N LEU A 22 -13.79 14.56 -4.87
CA LEU A 22 -13.72 13.11 -4.77
C LEU A 22 -14.79 12.44 -5.62
N ALA A 23 -16.05 12.87 -5.51
CA ALA A 23 -17.14 12.30 -6.29
C ALA A 23 -16.91 12.41 -7.81
N LYS A 24 -16.28 13.50 -8.25
CA LYS A 24 -15.92 13.71 -9.65
C LYS A 24 -14.84 12.72 -10.12
N ALA A 25 -13.79 12.53 -9.32
CA ALA A 25 -12.75 11.55 -9.62
C ALA A 25 -13.31 10.12 -9.66
N GLU A 26 -14.12 9.75 -8.65
CA GLU A 26 -14.75 8.43 -8.59
C GLU A 26 -15.70 8.19 -9.76
N SER A 27 -16.50 9.17 -10.15
CA SER A 27 -17.38 9.06 -11.32
C SER A 27 -16.58 8.86 -12.61
N TRP A 28 -15.44 9.52 -12.77
CA TRP A 28 -14.58 9.30 -13.92
C TRP A 28 -13.97 7.90 -13.92
N VAL A 29 -13.49 7.43 -12.76
CA VAL A 29 -12.97 6.07 -12.59
C VAL A 29 -14.04 5.01 -12.91
N GLU A 30 -15.30 5.23 -12.51
CA GLU A 30 -16.43 4.35 -12.85
C GLU A 30 -16.65 4.25 -14.37
N VAL A 31 -16.61 5.38 -15.10
CA VAL A 31 -16.73 5.39 -16.57
C VAL A 31 -15.61 4.61 -17.25
N ILE A 32 -14.37 4.73 -16.76
CA ILE A 32 -13.23 3.97 -17.31
C ILE A 32 -13.37 2.48 -17.02
N ALA A 33 -13.82 2.11 -15.82
CA ALA A 33 -14.01 0.71 -15.45
C ALA A 33 -15.07 -0.01 -16.31
N ASP A 34 -16.06 0.72 -16.82
CA ASP A 34 -17.08 0.17 -17.73
C ASP A 34 -16.51 -0.14 -19.13
N GLU A 35 -15.40 0.48 -19.54
CA GLU A 35 -14.76 0.29 -20.84
C GLU A 35 -13.23 0.17 -20.72
N VAL A 36 -12.74 -0.85 -20.00
CA VAL A 36 -11.29 -1.14 -19.88
C VAL A 36 -10.70 -1.50 -21.24
N LYS A 37 -9.88 -0.61 -21.82
CA LYS A 37 -9.27 -0.79 -23.15
C LYS A 37 -7.80 -1.15 -23.05
N GLU A 38 -7.09 -0.57 -22.09
CA GLU A 38 -5.65 -0.73 -21.92
C GLU A 38 -5.30 -1.33 -20.54
N VAL A 39 -4.04 -1.74 -20.35
CA VAL A 39 -3.59 -2.28 -19.06
C VAL A 39 -3.73 -1.22 -17.95
N GLY A 40 -3.40 0.04 -18.25
CA GLY A 40 -3.54 1.16 -17.31
C GLY A 40 -4.98 1.37 -16.82
N ASP A 41 -5.98 1.12 -17.67
CA ASP A 41 -7.40 1.25 -17.31
C ASP A 41 -7.82 0.27 -16.22
N GLN A 42 -7.12 -0.87 -16.07
CA GLN A 42 -7.42 -1.85 -15.04
C GLN A 42 -7.19 -1.32 -13.61
N GLU A 43 -6.39 -0.25 -13.45
CA GLU A 43 -6.27 0.46 -12.17
C GLU A 43 -7.63 0.96 -11.67
N ALA A 44 -8.55 1.32 -12.57
CA ALA A 44 -9.90 1.71 -12.21
C ALA A 44 -10.64 0.58 -11.48
N LEU A 45 -10.55 -0.65 -11.99
CA LEU A 45 -11.14 -1.83 -11.33
C LEU A 45 -10.48 -2.11 -9.99
N VAL A 46 -9.15 -2.01 -9.90
CA VAL A 46 -8.42 -2.14 -8.64
C VAL A 46 -8.93 -1.15 -7.60
N TYR A 47 -9.10 0.12 -8.00
CA TYR A 47 -9.63 1.16 -7.13
C TYR A 47 -11.04 0.82 -6.64
N LEU A 48 -11.99 0.59 -7.55
CA LEU A 48 -13.39 0.31 -7.20
C LEU A 48 -13.53 -0.93 -6.31
N ARG A 49 -12.78 -2.00 -6.61
CA ARG A 49 -12.74 -3.21 -5.78
C ARG A 49 -12.17 -2.95 -4.40
N SER A 50 -11.13 -2.12 -4.28
CA SER A 50 -10.59 -1.72 -2.98
C SER A 50 -11.61 -0.98 -2.11
N ARG A 51 -12.57 -0.26 -2.73
CA ARG A 51 -13.69 0.43 -2.07
C ARG A 51 -14.91 -0.46 -1.83
N GLY A 52 -14.81 -1.76 -2.11
CA GLY A 52 -15.91 -2.72 -1.92
C GLY A 52 -17.03 -2.60 -2.96
N ARG A 53 -16.80 -1.93 -4.10
CA ARG A 53 -17.76 -1.93 -5.22
C ARG A 53 -17.83 -3.31 -5.87
N ALA A 54 -19.00 -3.63 -6.42
CA ALA A 54 -19.22 -4.84 -7.20
C ALA A 54 -18.91 -4.55 -8.67
N CYS A 55 -17.92 -5.24 -9.23
CA CYS A 55 -17.47 -5.04 -10.62
C CYS A 55 -17.46 -6.36 -11.40
N HIS A 56 -18.40 -7.27 -11.11
CA HIS A 56 -18.34 -8.65 -11.61
C HIS A 56 -18.44 -8.71 -13.13
N GLU A 57 -19.33 -7.92 -13.74
CA GLU A 57 -19.50 -7.87 -15.19
C GLU A 57 -18.24 -7.36 -15.90
N GLN A 58 -17.64 -6.29 -15.39
CA GLN A 58 -16.39 -5.73 -15.92
C GLN A 58 -15.22 -6.72 -15.77
N ILE A 59 -15.16 -7.44 -14.64
CA ILE A 59 -14.14 -8.47 -14.39
C ILE A 59 -14.32 -9.66 -15.33
N ASP A 60 -15.54 -10.12 -15.59
CA ASP A 60 -15.80 -11.22 -16.51
C ASP A 60 -15.34 -10.87 -17.94
N VAL A 61 -15.67 -9.67 -18.41
CA VAL A 61 -15.19 -9.14 -19.71
C VAL A 61 -13.65 -9.08 -19.75
N LEU A 62 -13.02 -8.61 -18.66
CA LEU A 62 -11.56 -8.56 -18.57
C LEU A 62 -10.93 -9.96 -18.62
N ILE A 63 -11.50 -10.95 -17.93
CA ILE A 63 -11.02 -12.34 -17.94
C ILE A 63 -11.11 -12.93 -19.35
N GLU A 64 -12.20 -12.69 -20.07
CA GLU A 64 -12.36 -13.12 -21.46
C GLU A 64 -11.30 -12.48 -22.36
N SER A 65 -11.07 -11.17 -22.20
CA SER A 65 -10.02 -10.44 -22.92
C SER A 65 -8.62 -11.01 -22.65
N TRP A 66 -8.28 -11.28 -21.38
CA TRP A 66 -6.99 -11.88 -21.02
C TRP A 66 -6.81 -13.29 -21.61
N LYS A 67 -7.86 -14.13 -21.58
CA LYS A 67 -7.81 -15.47 -22.19
C LYS A 67 -7.63 -15.39 -23.71
N ALA A 68 -8.30 -14.45 -24.37
CA ALA A 68 -8.14 -14.23 -25.80
C ALA A 68 -6.72 -13.75 -26.14
N ALA A 69 -6.17 -12.81 -25.36
CA ALA A 69 -4.80 -12.33 -25.52
C ALA A 69 -3.77 -13.44 -25.29
N GLU A 70 -3.94 -14.25 -24.23
CA GLU A 70 -3.10 -15.42 -23.96
C GLU A 70 -3.13 -16.39 -25.14
N GLN A 71 -4.32 -16.79 -25.59
CA GLN A 71 -4.48 -17.73 -26.70
C GLN A 71 -3.83 -17.20 -27.99
N ALA A 72 -4.00 -15.92 -28.30
CA ALA A 72 -3.36 -15.29 -29.46
C ALA A 72 -1.83 -15.35 -29.38
N ARG A 73 -1.22 -15.10 -28.21
CA ARG A 73 0.25 -15.22 -28.04
C ARG A 73 0.74 -16.65 -28.19
N LEU A 74 0.00 -17.62 -27.64
CA LEU A 74 0.34 -19.04 -27.77
C LEU A 74 0.25 -19.50 -29.23
N GLU A 75 -0.75 -19.05 -29.98
CA GLU A 75 -0.89 -19.35 -31.40
C GLU A 75 0.22 -18.72 -32.24
N GLU A 76 0.53 -17.45 -32.03
CA GLU A 76 1.64 -16.75 -32.69
C GLU A 76 2.96 -17.50 -32.49
N TYR A 77 3.27 -17.88 -31.24
CA TYR A 77 4.45 -18.68 -30.93
C TYR A 77 4.45 -20.04 -31.65
N ASN A 78 3.31 -20.74 -31.63
CA ASN A 78 3.18 -22.09 -32.18
C ASN A 78 3.17 -22.13 -33.71
N GLN A 79 2.84 -21.04 -34.39
CA GLN A 79 3.01 -20.88 -35.84
C GLN A 79 4.50 -20.82 -36.22
N GLY A 80 5.38 -20.56 -35.26
CA GLY A 80 6.82 -20.53 -35.39
C GLY A 80 7.33 -19.15 -35.82
N ILE A 81 8.35 -18.66 -35.13
CA ILE A 81 9.10 -17.48 -35.57
C ILE A 81 9.90 -17.90 -36.80
N GLY A 82 9.65 -17.28 -37.94
CA GLY A 82 10.53 -17.39 -39.10
C GLY A 82 11.90 -16.84 -38.75
N LEU A 83 12.80 -17.69 -38.25
CA LEU A 83 14.19 -17.33 -38.03
C LEU A 83 14.83 -17.10 -39.40
N HIS A 84 14.95 -15.84 -39.79
CA HIS A 84 15.77 -15.45 -40.92
C HIS A 84 17.24 -15.58 -40.51
N ASP A 85 17.91 -16.57 -41.06
CA ASP A 85 19.37 -16.68 -40.96
C ASP A 85 20.00 -15.53 -41.74
N LEU A 86 20.37 -14.48 -41.01
CA LEU A 86 20.99 -13.27 -41.55
C LEU A 86 22.33 -13.55 -42.25
N SER A 87 22.95 -14.70 -41.97
CA SER A 87 24.30 -15.02 -42.45
C SER A 87 24.33 -15.77 -43.79
N ALA A 88 23.28 -16.54 -44.12
CA ALA A 88 23.33 -17.48 -45.24
C ALA A 88 22.33 -17.22 -46.38
N GLY A 89 21.34 -16.32 -46.19
CA GLY A 89 20.26 -16.10 -47.18
C GLY A 89 19.41 -17.34 -47.47
N LEU A 90 19.66 -18.46 -46.79
CA LEU A 90 18.98 -19.74 -46.92
C LEU A 90 18.13 -19.95 -45.67
N ARG A 91 16.85 -20.28 -45.88
CA ARG A 91 15.94 -20.71 -44.80
C ARG A 91 16.45 -22.05 -44.24
N THR A 92 17.32 -22.01 -43.24
CA THR A 92 17.70 -23.18 -42.46
C THR A 92 16.49 -23.59 -41.61
N GLY A 93 16.17 -24.88 -41.61
CA GLY A 93 14.83 -25.40 -41.26
C GLY A 93 14.26 -24.94 -39.92
N THR A 94 12.93 -25.01 -39.81
CA THR A 94 12.17 -24.72 -38.58
C THR A 94 12.64 -25.64 -37.46
N ARG A 95 13.44 -25.11 -36.52
CA ARG A 95 13.70 -25.81 -35.27
C ARG A 95 12.36 -25.89 -34.53
N ARG A 96 11.77 -27.08 -34.45
CA ARG A 96 10.51 -27.29 -33.70
C ARG A 96 10.80 -27.00 -32.23
N SER A 97 10.42 -25.82 -31.77
CA SER A 97 10.27 -25.55 -30.35
C SER A 97 9.17 -26.43 -29.76
N LEU A 98 9.23 -26.65 -28.45
CA LEU A 98 8.14 -27.28 -27.72
C LEU A 98 6.85 -26.47 -27.95
N LYS A 99 5.72 -27.13 -28.25
CA LYS A 99 4.44 -26.42 -28.39
C LYS A 99 4.10 -25.69 -27.07
N ALA A 100 3.87 -24.38 -27.16
CA ALA A 100 3.44 -23.57 -26.04
C ALA A 100 1.97 -23.85 -25.70
N THR A 101 1.68 -23.91 -24.40
CA THR A 101 0.37 -24.11 -23.79
C THR A 101 0.31 -23.26 -22.52
N ALA A 102 -0.88 -22.88 -22.05
CA ALA A 102 -1.03 -22.16 -20.78
C ALA A 102 -0.29 -22.83 -19.60
N SER A 103 -0.19 -24.17 -19.61
CA SER A 103 0.46 -24.93 -18.53
C SER A 103 1.99 -24.89 -18.52
N ASN A 104 2.64 -24.61 -19.66
CA ASN A 104 4.11 -24.66 -19.80
C ASN A 104 4.75 -23.32 -20.18
N VAL A 105 3.98 -22.22 -20.25
CA VAL A 105 4.53 -20.88 -20.56
C VAL A 105 5.66 -20.48 -19.62
N GLY A 106 5.62 -20.94 -18.36
CA GLY A 106 6.66 -20.69 -17.36
C GLY A 106 8.04 -21.23 -17.72
N ASP A 107 8.11 -22.25 -18.60
CA ASP A 107 9.35 -22.89 -19.01
C ASP A 107 9.92 -22.30 -20.32
N ILE A 108 9.21 -21.37 -20.94
CA ILE A 108 9.57 -20.79 -22.23
C ILE A 108 10.23 -19.42 -22.02
N SER A 109 11.37 -19.20 -22.66
CA SER A 109 12.08 -17.92 -22.57
C SER A 109 11.21 -16.74 -23.03
N PRO A 110 11.18 -15.62 -22.28
CA PRO A 110 10.52 -14.35 -22.67
C PRO A 110 10.94 -13.83 -24.04
N MET A 111 12.20 -14.12 -24.45
CA MET A 111 12.69 -13.76 -25.78
C MET A 111 11.97 -14.49 -26.91
N LEU A 112 11.40 -15.67 -26.65
CA LEU A 112 10.72 -16.48 -27.65
C LEU A 112 9.21 -16.34 -27.58
N LEU A 113 8.64 -16.29 -26.38
CA LEU A 113 7.21 -16.09 -26.15
C LEU A 113 7.02 -14.77 -25.42
N ARG A 114 6.43 -13.76 -26.06
CA ARG A 114 6.10 -12.49 -25.41
C ARG A 114 4.97 -12.68 -24.39
N ASP A 115 4.92 -11.82 -23.38
CA ASP A 115 3.83 -11.84 -22.40
C ASP A 115 2.51 -11.41 -23.04
N PHE A 116 1.38 -11.90 -22.52
CA PHE A 116 0.07 -11.60 -23.10
C PHE A 116 -0.41 -10.17 -22.81
N TRP A 117 0.20 -9.50 -21.85
CA TRP A 117 -0.04 -8.10 -21.49
C TRP A 117 1.03 -7.15 -22.05
N ASP A 118 1.88 -7.64 -22.97
CA ASP A 118 2.97 -6.84 -23.54
C ASP A 118 2.41 -5.70 -24.41
N ALA A 119 2.29 -4.52 -23.80
CA ALA A 119 1.92 -3.30 -24.47
C ALA A 119 3.12 -2.77 -25.26
N PRO A 120 2.97 -2.41 -26.56
CA PRO A 120 4.06 -1.89 -27.37
C PRO A 120 4.66 -0.54 -26.89
N ALA A 121 4.15 0.03 -25.79
CA ALA A 121 4.68 1.24 -25.20
C ALA A 121 5.93 0.94 -24.34
N LEU A 122 7.09 1.23 -24.92
CA LEU A 122 8.38 1.27 -24.23
C LEU A 122 8.28 2.07 -22.92
N GLY A 123 8.64 1.44 -21.80
CA GLY A 123 9.02 2.16 -20.57
C GLY A 123 7.99 2.25 -19.46
N ASP A 124 6.83 1.60 -19.55
CA ASP A 124 5.88 1.61 -18.45
C ASP A 124 6.34 0.70 -17.29
N GLN A 125 6.84 1.33 -16.23
CA GLN A 125 7.27 0.67 -14.99
C GLN A 125 6.08 0.21 -14.11
N SER A 126 4.83 0.47 -14.53
CA SER A 126 3.61 0.13 -13.78
C SER A 126 2.85 -1.07 -14.34
N THR A 127 2.90 -1.34 -15.64
CA THR A 127 2.14 -2.42 -16.33
C THR A 127 2.11 -3.75 -15.55
N GLU A 128 3.27 -4.29 -15.17
CA GLU A 128 3.35 -5.57 -14.45
C GLU A 128 2.70 -5.51 -13.06
N ALA A 129 2.91 -4.40 -12.35
CA ALA A 129 2.30 -4.19 -11.04
C ALA A 129 0.79 -4.05 -11.16
N THR A 130 0.30 -3.34 -12.17
CA THR A 130 -1.13 -3.20 -12.50
C THR A 130 -1.74 -4.57 -12.74
N MET A 131 -1.17 -5.39 -13.62
CA MET A 131 -1.65 -6.76 -13.90
C MET A 131 -1.74 -7.61 -12.63
N LEU A 132 -0.70 -7.59 -11.78
CA LEU A 132 -0.69 -8.35 -10.52
C LEU A 132 -1.68 -7.80 -9.48
N ARG A 133 -1.87 -6.47 -9.42
CA ARG A 133 -2.86 -5.82 -8.54
C ARG A 133 -4.28 -6.16 -8.99
N THR A 134 -4.56 -6.09 -10.29
CA THR A 134 -5.83 -6.50 -10.88
C THR A 134 -6.12 -7.96 -10.57
N ALA A 135 -5.16 -8.86 -10.79
CA ALA A 135 -5.34 -10.28 -10.46
C ALA A 135 -5.73 -10.50 -9.00
N LYS A 136 -5.11 -9.77 -8.07
CA LYS A 136 -5.39 -9.89 -6.63
C LYS A 136 -6.72 -9.29 -6.20
N TRP A 137 -7.01 -8.04 -6.60
CA TRP A 137 -8.20 -7.30 -6.16
C TRP A 137 -9.48 -7.77 -6.86
N CYS A 138 -9.35 -8.25 -8.09
CA CYS A 138 -10.45 -8.83 -8.87
C CYS A 138 -10.55 -10.35 -8.73
N GLU A 139 -9.70 -10.98 -7.92
CA GLU A 139 -9.69 -12.44 -7.68
C GLU A 139 -9.57 -13.28 -8.97
N ILE A 140 -8.82 -12.78 -9.95
CA ILE A 140 -8.60 -13.46 -11.23
C ILE A 140 -7.51 -14.53 -11.05
N SER A 141 -7.82 -15.75 -11.48
CA SER A 141 -6.96 -16.93 -11.38
C SER A 141 -6.76 -17.59 -12.75
N GLY A 142 -5.84 -18.56 -12.84
CA GLY A 142 -5.56 -19.33 -14.06
C GLY A 142 -4.37 -18.84 -14.87
N PHE A 143 -3.75 -17.74 -14.46
CA PHE A 143 -2.57 -17.13 -15.10
C PHE A 143 -1.28 -17.32 -14.28
N GLU A 144 -1.30 -18.17 -13.25
CA GLU A 144 -0.17 -18.42 -12.35
C GLU A 144 1.12 -18.86 -13.07
N PRO A 145 1.09 -19.65 -14.16
CA PRO A 145 2.27 -19.94 -14.95
C PRO A 145 2.97 -18.68 -15.49
N TRP A 146 2.21 -17.67 -15.94
CA TRP A 146 2.75 -16.39 -16.40
C TRP A 146 3.33 -15.56 -15.26
N TRP A 147 2.67 -15.52 -14.11
CA TRP A 147 3.18 -14.79 -12.95
C TRP A 147 4.49 -15.39 -12.42
N ARG A 148 4.59 -16.73 -12.37
CA ARG A 148 5.85 -17.41 -12.02
C ARG A 148 6.95 -17.15 -13.03
N ARG A 149 6.61 -17.09 -14.32
CA ARG A 149 7.53 -16.73 -15.40
C ARG A 149 8.11 -15.33 -15.20
N LEU A 150 7.24 -14.34 -14.95
CA LEU A 150 7.64 -12.97 -14.65
C LEU A 150 8.60 -12.91 -13.45
N ALA A 151 8.26 -13.60 -12.35
CA ALA A 151 9.12 -13.66 -11.16
C ALA A 151 10.49 -14.29 -11.47
N HIS A 152 10.52 -15.36 -12.26
CA HIS A 152 11.75 -16.03 -12.68
C HIS A 152 12.60 -15.12 -13.57
N GLU A 153 12.00 -14.47 -14.57
CA GLU A 153 12.70 -13.55 -15.46
C GLU A 153 13.33 -12.39 -14.69
N ARG A 154 12.59 -11.77 -13.77
CA ARG A 154 13.10 -10.67 -12.96
C ARG A 154 14.26 -11.12 -12.08
N LYS A 155 14.22 -12.35 -11.56
CA LYS A 155 15.35 -12.96 -10.86
C LYS A 155 16.57 -13.14 -11.76
N GLU A 156 16.40 -13.68 -12.96
CA GLU A 156 17.52 -13.91 -13.90
C GLU A 156 18.14 -12.58 -14.38
N ARG A 157 17.32 -11.54 -14.65
CA ARG A 157 17.83 -10.20 -14.99
C ARG A 157 18.71 -9.62 -13.88
N LEU A 158 18.32 -9.78 -12.62
CA LEU A 158 19.13 -9.33 -11.49
C LEU A 158 20.47 -10.08 -11.39
N LEU A 159 20.46 -11.39 -11.63
CA LEU A 159 21.67 -12.21 -11.62
C LEU A 159 22.59 -11.92 -12.82
N GLY A 160 22.04 -11.49 -13.95
CA GLY A 160 22.75 -11.34 -15.23
C GLY A 160 23.53 -10.04 -15.43
N GLY A 161 23.43 -9.05 -14.53
CA GLY A 161 24.14 -7.78 -14.74
C GLY A 161 23.64 -6.58 -13.92
N GLY A 162 22.66 -6.78 -13.04
CA GLY A 162 22.17 -5.73 -12.15
C GLY A 162 21.11 -4.83 -12.79
N ILE A 163 20.91 -3.66 -12.19
CA ILE A 163 19.88 -2.69 -12.58
C ILE A 163 20.49 -1.71 -13.58
N GLU A 164 19.97 -1.69 -14.82
CA GLU A 164 20.50 -0.82 -15.89
C GLU A 164 20.28 0.68 -15.60
N ASN A 165 19.15 1.03 -14.98
CA ASN A 165 18.81 2.40 -14.59
C ASN A 165 18.15 2.39 -13.20
N ALA A 166 18.85 2.94 -12.21
CA ALA A 166 18.39 2.95 -10.83
C ALA A 166 17.06 3.71 -10.65
N ALA A 167 16.87 4.83 -11.36
CA ALA A 167 15.62 5.59 -11.31
C ALA A 167 14.46 4.77 -11.87
N SER A 168 14.60 4.17 -13.05
CA SER A 168 13.57 3.30 -13.64
C SER A 168 13.23 2.12 -12.74
N ALA A 169 14.23 1.48 -12.13
CA ALA A 169 14.01 0.40 -11.18
C ALA A 169 13.35 0.86 -9.88
N ALA A 170 13.59 2.09 -9.43
CA ALA A 170 12.91 2.67 -8.28
C ALA A 170 11.41 2.87 -8.56
N TYR A 171 11.03 3.38 -9.73
CA TYR A 171 9.63 3.47 -10.17
C TYR A 171 8.98 2.09 -10.26
N TRP A 172 9.67 1.12 -10.87
CA TRP A 172 9.18 -0.26 -10.95
C TRP A 172 8.97 -0.86 -9.56
N LEU A 173 9.96 -0.71 -8.68
CA LEU A 173 9.88 -1.24 -7.31
C LEU A 173 8.75 -0.60 -6.53
N PHE A 174 8.56 0.72 -6.63
CA PHE A 174 7.46 1.41 -5.97
C PHE A 174 6.11 0.82 -6.39
N ASN A 175 5.91 0.65 -7.70
CA ASN A 175 4.69 0.05 -8.24
C ASN A 175 4.50 -1.39 -7.80
N MET A 176 5.56 -2.20 -7.86
CA MET A 176 5.51 -3.59 -7.38
C MET A 176 5.25 -3.68 -5.88
N ALA A 177 5.76 -2.75 -5.07
CA ALA A 177 5.51 -2.70 -3.63
C ALA A 177 4.05 -2.31 -3.28
N ARG A 178 3.32 -1.65 -4.19
CA ARG A 178 1.86 -1.45 -4.07
C ARG A 178 1.07 -2.75 -4.32
N SER A 179 1.67 -3.73 -5.01
CA SER A 179 1.04 -5.02 -5.28
C SER A 179 1.30 -6.02 -4.16
N ASP A 180 0.29 -6.29 -3.32
CA ASP A 180 0.36 -7.36 -2.32
C ASP A 180 0.67 -8.73 -2.97
N TYR A 181 0.18 -8.95 -4.18
CA TYR A 181 0.46 -10.20 -4.90
C TYR A 181 1.89 -10.29 -5.42
N ALA A 182 2.49 -9.19 -5.89
CA ALA A 182 3.91 -9.18 -6.22
C ALA A 182 4.79 -9.48 -4.99
N ILE A 183 4.43 -8.92 -3.83
CA ILE A 183 5.14 -9.19 -2.55
C ILE A 183 5.02 -10.66 -2.16
N GLU A 184 3.85 -11.28 -2.32
CA GLU A 184 3.65 -12.72 -2.06
C GLU A 184 4.42 -13.59 -3.06
N LEU A 185 4.37 -13.24 -4.34
CA LEU A 185 4.91 -14.00 -5.46
C LEU A 185 6.43 -13.99 -5.53
N MET A 186 7.06 -12.84 -5.30
CA MET A 186 8.49 -12.64 -5.54
C MET A 186 9.20 -11.78 -4.48
N PRO A 187 9.04 -12.07 -3.16
CA PRO A 187 9.60 -11.23 -2.09
C PRO A 187 11.13 -11.16 -2.11
N GLY A 188 11.81 -12.22 -2.56
CA GLY A 188 13.27 -12.24 -2.71
C GLY A 188 13.74 -11.27 -3.79
N VAL A 189 13.11 -11.31 -4.97
CA VAL A 189 13.43 -10.43 -6.11
C VAL A 189 13.24 -8.97 -5.72
N LEU A 190 12.09 -8.62 -5.14
CA LEU A 190 11.80 -7.23 -4.77
C LEU A 190 12.78 -6.68 -3.72
N ARG A 191 13.19 -7.50 -2.74
CA ARG A 191 14.22 -7.09 -1.77
C ARG A 191 15.58 -6.91 -2.42
N SER A 192 15.97 -7.80 -3.34
CA SER A 192 17.22 -7.63 -4.09
C SER A 192 17.20 -6.39 -4.97
N VAL A 193 16.05 -6.01 -5.56
CA VAL A 193 15.91 -4.74 -6.28
C VAL A 193 16.05 -3.56 -5.31
N LEU A 194 15.39 -3.61 -4.15
CA LEU A 194 15.52 -2.58 -3.12
C LEU A 194 16.99 -2.40 -2.70
N GLU A 195 17.70 -3.49 -2.42
CA GLU A 195 19.12 -3.48 -2.07
C GLU A 195 19.99 -2.93 -3.20
N ALA A 196 19.67 -3.26 -4.45
CA ALA A 196 20.43 -2.76 -5.60
C ALA A 196 20.21 -1.26 -5.85
N ILE A 197 18.98 -0.74 -5.71
CA ILE A 197 18.73 0.71 -5.84
C ILE A 197 19.25 1.51 -4.64
N THR A 198 19.39 0.90 -3.45
CA THR A 198 20.03 1.56 -2.31
C THR A 198 21.55 1.50 -2.35
N SER A 199 22.12 0.57 -3.12
CA SER A 199 23.57 0.40 -3.28
C SER A 199 24.13 1.02 -4.55
N SER A 200 23.31 1.59 -5.43
CA SER A 200 23.75 2.13 -6.73
C SER A 200 24.56 3.43 -6.65
N GLY A 201 24.70 4.03 -5.46
CA GLY A 201 25.52 5.22 -5.23
C GLY A 201 27.01 4.91 -5.11
N SER A 202 27.87 5.87 -5.46
CA SER A 202 29.28 5.82 -5.04
C SER A 202 29.36 5.95 -3.52
N SER A 203 30.49 5.58 -2.89
CA SER A 203 30.66 5.72 -1.44
C SER A 203 30.39 7.13 -0.88
N GLU A 204 30.39 8.15 -1.74
CA GLU A 204 30.17 9.55 -1.39
C GLU A 204 28.79 10.08 -1.81
N GLN A 205 28.09 9.42 -2.74
CA GLN A 205 26.80 9.88 -3.26
C GLN A 205 25.65 9.01 -2.77
N ARG A 206 24.57 9.67 -2.33
CA ARG A 206 23.34 8.97 -1.96
C ARG A 206 22.65 8.40 -3.21
N PRO A 207 21.87 7.32 -3.09
CA PRO A 207 21.35 6.60 -4.26
C PRO A 207 20.32 7.41 -5.07
N TRP A 208 19.67 8.39 -4.43
CA TRP A 208 18.75 9.32 -5.07
C TRP A 208 19.43 10.55 -5.68
N THR A 209 20.77 10.63 -5.69
CA THR A 209 21.47 11.70 -6.38
C THR A 209 21.56 11.38 -7.87
N ALA A 210 21.12 12.29 -8.73
CA ALA A 210 21.23 12.12 -10.18
C ALA A 210 22.71 12.17 -10.60
N PRO A 211 23.14 11.37 -11.60
CA PRO A 211 24.51 11.42 -12.10
C PRO A 211 24.83 12.84 -12.61
N GLU A 212 25.97 13.39 -12.19
CA GLU A 212 26.41 14.72 -12.58
C GLU A 212 26.78 14.75 -14.07
N ASP A 213 25.91 15.34 -14.91
CA ASP A 213 26.28 15.69 -16.28
C ASP A 213 26.98 17.06 -16.38
N SER A 214 27.02 17.85 -15.28
CA SER A 214 27.72 19.15 -15.24
C SER A 214 28.08 19.62 -13.82
N GLU A 215 29.13 20.44 -13.69
CA GLU A 215 29.75 20.92 -12.43
C GLU A 215 28.86 21.81 -11.52
N SER A 216 27.55 21.93 -11.76
CA SER A 216 26.70 22.86 -11.01
C SER A 216 25.49 22.19 -10.36
N MET A 217 25.58 22.05 -9.04
CA MET A 217 24.57 21.62 -8.07
C MET A 217 24.24 20.13 -8.03
N ILE A 218 24.30 19.57 -6.80
CA ILE A 218 23.84 18.22 -6.49
C ILE A 218 22.33 18.17 -6.70
N GLU A 219 21.89 17.33 -7.63
CA GLU A 219 20.49 17.12 -7.93
C GLU A 219 19.98 15.84 -7.27
N HIS A 220 18.82 15.93 -6.60
CA HIS A 220 18.19 14.80 -5.95
C HIS A 220 16.87 14.41 -6.63
N HIS A 221 16.67 13.12 -6.85
CA HIS A 221 15.47 12.54 -7.42
C HIS A 221 14.50 12.09 -6.32
N LEU A 222 13.44 12.86 -6.12
CA LEU A 222 12.55 12.72 -4.96
C LEU A 222 11.63 11.49 -5.07
N ALA A 223 11.19 11.12 -6.28
CA ALA A 223 10.48 9.86 -6.51
C ALA A 223 11.34 8.63 -6.19
N HIS A 224 12.65 8.66 -6.49
CA HIS A 224 13.57 7.59 -6.12
C HIS A 224 13.69 7.46 -4.59
N ALA A 225 13.91 8.58 -3.87
CA ALA A 225 13.91 8.57 -2.40
C ALA A 225 12.58 8.04 -1.84
N SER A 226 11.45 8.41 -2.43
CA SER A 226 10.12 7.91 -2.07
C SER A 226 9.99 6.40 -2.25
N ALA A 227 10.48 5.86 -3.37
CA ALA A 227 10.49 4.43 -3.64
C ALA A 227 11.31 3.63 -2.61
N ILE A 228 12.48 4.16 -2.19
CA ILE A 228 13.30 3.55 -1.13
C ILE A 228 12.54 3.49 0.19
N VAL A 229 11.97 4.63 0.63
CA VAL A 229 11.23 4.72 1.89
C VAL A 229 10.02 3.77 1.86
N PHE A 230 9.19 3.87 0.82
CA PHE A 230 8.01 3.02 0.66
C PHE A 230 8.39 1.53 0.59
N GLY A 231 9.43 1.20 -0.19
CA GLY A 231 9.98 -0.14 -0.34
C GLY A 231 10.39 -0.75 1.00
N HIS A 232 11.17 -0.05 1.82
CA HIS A 232 11.61 -0.56 3.13
C HIS A 232 10.44 -0.86 4.09
N HIS A 233 9.40 -0.03 4.08
CA HIS A 233 8.22 -0.27 4.91
C HIS A 233 7.37 -1.45 4.42
N ARG A 234 7.33 -1.70 3.12
CA ARG A 234 6.54 -2.77 2.49
C ARG A 234 7.28 -4.11 2.45
N LEU A 235 8.59 -4.07 2.33
CA LEU A 235 9.51 -5.19 2.11
C LEU A 235 10.54 -5.27 3.25
N PRO A 236 10.14 -5.64 4.48
CA PRO A 236 11.07 -5.68 5.60
C PRO A 236 12.24 -6.63 5.30
N SER A 237 13.45 -6.09 5.44
CA SER A 237 14.71 -6.80 5.33
C SER A 237 15.46 -6.70 6.67
N PRO A 238 16.07 -7.81 7.16
CA PRO A 238 16.89 -7.77 8.37
C PRO A 238 18.10 -6.83 8.22
N ASN A 239 18.53 -6.54 7.00
CA ASN A 239 19.70 -5.70 6.69
C ASN A 239 19.31 -4.27 6.29
N THR A 240 18.18 -3.78 6.79
CA THR A 240 17.75 -2.41 6.47
C THR A 240 18.74 -1.39 7.05
N ASP A 241 19.34 -0.59 6.18
CA ASP A 241 20.11 0.59 6.59
C ASP A 241 19.16 1.68 7.10
N LEU A 242 19.02 1.74 8.43
CA LEU A 242 18.12 2.69 9.10
C LEU A 242 18.60 4.14 8.98
N ASP A 243 19.91 4.37 8.81
CA ASP A 243 20.45 5.72 8.65
C ASP A 243 20.13 6.24 7.25
N LEU A 244 20.33 5.42 6.20
CA LEU A 244 19.91 5.75 4.84
C LEU A 244 18.41 6.03 4.76
N LEU A 245 17.58 5.18 5.41
CA LEU A 245 16.14 5.36 5.44
C LEU A 245 15.74 6.68 6.12
N ARG A 246 16.37 7.00 7.26
CA ARG A 246 16.14 8.27 7.97
C ARG A 246 16.50 9.46 7.09
N GLU A 247 17.64 9.40 6.40
CA GLU A 247 18.07 10.47 5.50
C GLU A 247 17.15 10.66 4.30
N ALA A 248 16.63 9.58 3.72
CA ALA A 248 15.63 9.66 2.65
C ALA A 248 14.35 10.36 3.14
N VAL A 249 13.87 10.04 4.35
CA VAL A 249 12.72 10.72 4.97
C VAL A 249 13.00 12.20 5.23
N GLU A 250 14.19 12.52 5.76
CA GLU A 250 14.60 13.91 6.01
C GLU A 250 14.71 14.72 4.71
N LEU A 251 15.26 14.12 3.64
CA LEU A 251 15.31 14.71 2.31
C LEU A 251 13.90 15.07 1.81
N LEU A 252 12.96 14.12 1.84
CA LEU A 252 11.58 14.36 1.41
C LEU A 252 10.94 15.47 2.24
N CYS A 253 11.13 15.47 3.56
CA CYS A 253 10.60 16.55 4.42
C CYS A 253 11.20 17.92 4.09
N LYS A 254 12.51 17.97 3.80
CA LYS A 254 13.24 19.21 3.49
C LYS A 254 12.84 19.81 2.15
N HIS A 255 12.54 18.97 1.15
CA HIS A 255 12.27 19.39 -0.22
C HIS A 255 10.76 19.51 -0.56
N GLN A 256 9.87 19.46 0.42
CA GLN A 256 8.47 19.86 0.21
C GLN A 256 8.39 21.36 -0.09
N GLU A 257 7.76 21.72 -1.20
CA GLU A 257 7.62 23.11 -1.63
C GLU A 257 6.67 23.92 -0.74
N SER A 258 6.70 25.24 -0.94
CA SER A 258 5.79 26.17 -0.22
C SER A 258 4.31 25.91 -0.51
N ASN A 259 3.98 25.40 -1.71
CA ASN A 259 2.62 25.00 -2.08
C ASN A 259 2.21 23.61 -1.56
N GLY A 260 3.16 22.79 -1.08
CA GLY A 260 2.92 21.44 -0.56
C GLY A 260 3.31 20.29 -1.49
N GLY A 261 3.64 20.57 -2.75
CA GLY A 261 4.08 19.56 -3.72
C GLY A 261 5.58 19.20 -3.61
N TRP A 262 5.97 18.17 -4.35
CA TRP A 262 7.35 17.77 -4.60
C TRP A 262 7.64 17.77 -6.08
N ARG A 263 8.87 18.12 -6.46
CA ARG A 263 9.37 18.01 -7.83
C ARG A 263 9.86 16.59 -8.11
N THR A 264 10.09 16.24 -9.37
CA THR A 264 10.70 14.94 -9.71
C THR A 264 12.19 14.94 -9.38
N LEU A 265 12.88 15.97 -9.87
CA LEU A 265 14.22 16.34 -9.51
C LEU A 265 14.21 17.68 -8.78
N THR A 266 15.14 17.90 -7.85
CA THR A 266 15.19 19.15 -7.08
C THR A 266 15.43 20.41 -7.93
N THR A 267 15.91 20.27 -9.17
CA THR A 267 16.15 21.41 -10.06
C THR A 267 15.02 21.67 -11.07
N ASP A 268 14.05 20.77 -11.20
CA ASP A 268 12.91 20.93 -12.13
C ASP A 268 12.18 22.24 -11.88
N ALA A 269 11.62 22.86 -12.91
CA ALA A 269 10.91 24.13 -12.75
C ALA A 269 9.58 23.99 -12.00
N GLU A 270 8.94 22.83 -12.11
CA GLU A 270 7.57 22.58 -11.66
C GLU A 270 7.49 21.42 -10.67
N VAL A 271 6.45 21.44 -9.84
CA VAL A 271 6.10 20.32 -8.95
C VAL A 271 5.41 19.22 -9.75
N SER A 272 5.71 17.97 -9.41
CA SER A 272 5.19 16.77 -10.05
C SER A 272 4.05 16.16 -9.20
N ILE A 273 2.95 15.82 -9.86
CA ILE A 273 1.80 15.12 -9.26
C ILE A 273 2.22 13.72 -8.84
N GLU A 274 2.91 12.98 -9.73
CA GLU A 274 3.39 11.63 -9.43
C GLU A 274 4.36 11.63 -8.25
N SER A 275 5.39 12.48 -8.28
CA SER A 275 6.38 12.56 -7.19
C SER A 275 5.74 12.98 -5.87
N THR A 276 4.75 13.88 -5.91
CA THR A 276 4.00 14.27 -4.70
C THR A 276 3.19 13.11 -4.14
N ALA A 277 2.50 12.35 -4.99
CA ALA A 277 1.71 11.21 -4.56
C ALA A 277 2.63 10.08 -4.01
N MET A 278 3.76 9.81 -4.65
CA MET A 278 4.78 8.86 -4.15
C MET A 278 5.36 9.29 -2.80
N ALA A 279 5.68 10.58 -2.63
CA ALA A 279 6.19 11.11 -1.36
C ALA A 279 5.16 10.95 -0.24
N LEU A 280 3.87 11.19 -0.50
CA LEU A 280 2.81 10.92 0.47
C LEU A 280 2.71 9.44 0.85
N HIS A 281 2.81 8.52 -0.12
CA HIS A 281 2.83 7.08 0.16
C HIS A 281 4.00 6.70 1.08
N ALA A 282 5.19 7.20 0.78
CA ALA A 282 6.39 6.97 1.56
C ALA A 282 6.26 7.52 2.98
N LEU A 283 5.89 8.80 3.11
CA LEU A 283 5.85 9.51 4.39
C LEU A 283 4.68 9.08 5.27
N ALA A 284 3.57 8.61 4.70
CA ALA A 284 2.46 8.02 5.46
C ALA A 284 2.88 6.73 6.18
N LEU A 285 3.80 5.95 5.60
CA LEU A 285 4.33 4.76 6.26
C LEU A 285 5.47 5.05 7.23
N ALA A 286 6.25 6.12 6.98
CA ALA A 286 7.34 6.55 7.86
C ALA A 286 6.84 7.36 9.08
N GLU A 287 5.79 8.16 8.91
CA GLU A 287 5.20 9.07 9.91
C GLU A 287 6.24 9.99 10.59
N PRO A 288 6.99 10.81 9.84
CA PRO A 288 7.97 11.71 10.44
C PRO A 288 7.33 12.72 11.40
N PRO A 289 8.11 13.36 12.29
CA PRO A 289 7.62 14.50 13.06
C PRO A 289 6.97 15.54 12.15
N ARG A 290 5.80 16.05 12.54
CA ARG A 290 4.96 16.99 11.76
C ARG A 290 4.27 16.39 10.54
N TRP A 291 4.22 15.05 10.41
CA TRP A 291 3.46 14.34 9.37
C TRP A 291 2.09 14.97 9.06
N PRO A 292 1.18 15.24 10.03
CA PRO A 292 -0.14 15.79 9.71
C PRO A 292 -0.09 17.10 8.91
N ARG A 293 0.88 17.98 9.23
CA ARG A 293 1.06 19.25 8.51
C ARG A 293 1.62 19.04 7.11
N ILE A 294 2.58 18.13 6.94
CA ILE A 294 3.17 17.81 5.64
C ILE A 294 2.09 17.18 4.74
N ALA A 295 1.36 16.21 5.27
CA ALA A 295 0.29 15.49 4.62
C ALA A 295 -0.83 16.43 4.14
N GLN A 296 -1.34 17.28 5.04
CA GLN A 296 -2.40 18.22 4.70
C GLN A 296 -2.03 19.18 3.56
N ARG A 297 -0.79 19.70 3.55
CA ARG A 297 -0.35 20.63 2.50
C ARG A 297 -0.28 19.95 1.14
N ALA A 298 0.30 18.76 1.09
CA ALA A 298 0.38 17.96 -0.12
C ALA A 298 -0.99 17.54 -0.64
N ARG A 299 -1.88 17.09 0.25
CA ARG A 299 -3.28 16.78 -0.07
C ARG A 299 -4.00 17.97 -0.69
N ASN A 300 -3.91 19.13 -0.07
CA ASN A 300 -4.55 20.36 -0.59
C ASN A 300 -4.01 20.72 -1.97
N TRP A 301 -2.69 20.56 -2.17
CA TRP A 301 -2.07 20.80 -3.46
C TRP A 301 -2.54 19.81 -4.53
N LEU A 302 -2.58 18.50 -4.22
CA LEU A 302 -3.08 17.47 -5.13
C LEU A 302 -4.52 17.75 -5.56
N TRP A 303 -5.39 18.14 -4.63
CA TRP A 303 -6.74 18.56 -4.98
C TRP A 303 -6.77 19.78 -5.90
N SER A 304 -5.90 20.78 -5.66
CA SER A 304 -5.80 21.96 -6.53
C SER A 304 -5.26 21.64 -7.94
N ALA A 305 -4.59 20.51 -8.09
CA ALA A 305 -4.05 20.02 -9.36
C ALA A 305 -5.04 19.12 -10.14
N GLN A 306 -6.23 18.85 -9.59
CA GLN A 306 -7.25 18.07 -10.29
C GLN A 306 -7.77 18.84 -11.51
N GLY A 307 -7.83 18.17 -12.67
CA GLY A 307 -8.37 18.78 -13.88
C GLY A 307 -9.88 19.03 -13.83
N GLU A 308 -10.38 19.82 -14.78
CA GLU A 308 -11.82 20.12 -14.92
C GLU A 308 -12.67 18.89 -15.22
N GLU A 309 -12.08 17.74 -15.55
CA GLU A 309 -12.78 16.49 -15.78
C GLU A 309 -12.74 15.55 -14.56
N GLY A 310 -12.01 15.91 -13.49
CA GLY A 310 -11.95 15.15 -12.24
C GLY A 310 -10.80 14.17 -12.13
N PHE A 311 -9.92 14.07 -13.13
CA PHE A 311 -8.74 13.22 -13.10
C PHE A 311 -7.45 14.04 -13.10
N TRP A 312 -6.32 13.35 -12.90
CA TRP A 312 -4.98 13.94 -12.92
C TRP A 312 -4.21 13.47 -14.15
N THR A 313 -3.43 14.39 -14.75
CA THR A 313 -2.53 14.09 -15.85
C THR A 313 -1.19 14.78 -15.63
N GLU A 314 -0.12 14.10 -16.03
CA GLU A 314 1.23 14.65 -16.02
C GLU A 314 2.05 13.99 -17.14
N PRO A 315 2.77 14.77 -17.96
CA PRO A 315 3.65 14.21 -19.00
C PRO A 315 4.69 13.26 -18.40
N GLY A 316 4.93 12.13 -19.08
CA GLY A 316 5.91 11.14 -18.65
C GLY A 316 5.39 10.12 -17.63
N THR A 317 4.16 10.26 -17.14
CA THR A 317 3.50 9.24 -16.32
C THR A 317 2.87 8.13 -17.17
N PRO A 318 2.66 6.91 -16.62
CA PRO A 318 2.06 5.78 -17.35
C PRO A 318 0.67 6.04 -17.97
N GLY A 319 -0.10 6.99 -17.43
CA GLY A 319 -1.43 7.33 -17.92
C GLY A 319 -2.31 7.97 -16.85
N ALA A 320 -3.41 8.57 -17.29
CA ALA A 320 -4.33 9.31 -16.42
C ALA A 320 -4.99 8.42 -15.35
N VAL A 321 -5.33 7.17 -15.69
CA VAL A 321 -6.03 6.24 -14.78
C VAL A 321 -5.10 5.83 -13.65
N TYR A 322 -3.88 5.39 -14.00
CA TYR A 322 -2.82 5.08 -13.04
C TYR A 322 -2.55 6.26 -12.11
N LEU A 323 -2.34 7.47 -12.66
CA LEU A 323 -2.01 8.64 -11.88
C LEU A 323 -3.16 9.05 -10.96
N THR A 324 -4.40 8.97 -11.45
CA THR A 324 -5.60 9.26 -10.66
C THR A 324 -5.74 8.31 -9.47
N VAL A 325 -5.58 7.00 -9.68
CA VAL A 325 -5.64 6.02 -8.58
C VAL A 325 -4.51 6.22 -7.59
N LEU A 326 -3.30 6.51 -8.06
CA LEU A 326 -2.16 6.85 -7.20
C LEU A 326 -2.44 8.10 -6.35
N VAL A 327 -3.03 9.15 -6.93
CA VAL A 327 -3.37 10.38 -6.20
C VAL A 327 -4.49 10.14 -5.19
N LEU A 328 -5.53 9.37 -5.55
CA LEU A 328 -6.62 9.05 -4.64
C LEU A 328 -6.15 8.23 -3.43
N ASP A 329 -5.22 7.28 -3.63
CA ASP A 329 -4.55 6.58 -2.52
C ASP A 329 -3.76 7.57 -1.65
N ALA A 330 -2.99 8.48 -2.25
CA ALA A 330 -2.17 9.45 -1.53
C ALA A 330 -3.02 10.41 -0.67
N ILE A 331 -4.16 10.87 -1.20
CA ILE A 331 -5.12 11.71 -0.48
C ILE A 331 -5.72 10.93 0.69
N ALA A 332 -6.14 9.68 0.48
CA ALA A 332 -6.71 8.84 1.53
C ALA A 332 -5.69 8.57 2.66
N LEU A 333 -4.41 8.43 2.34
CA LEU A 333 -3.32 8.30 3.33
C LEU A 333 -3.08 9.59 4.13
N ALA A 334 -3.37 10.75 3.55
CA ALA A 334 -3.17 12.05 4.18
C ALA A 334 -4.32 12.48 5.10
N ASP A 335 -5.50 11.84 5.00
CA ASP A 335 -6.65 12.15 5.84
C ASP A 335 -6.43 11.65 7.29
N ASP A 336 -6.61 12.54 8.27
CA ASP A 336 -6.47 12.24 9.72
C ASP A 336 -7.45 11.15 10.20
N ALA A 337 -8.50 10.87 9.42
CA ALA A 337 -9.45 9.79 9.67
C ALA A 337 -8.94 8.41 9.23
N TYR A 338 -7.71 8.32 8.71
CA TYR A 338 -7.10 7.08 8.26
C TYR A 338 -6.94 6.09 9.42
N ASP A 339 -7.95 5.24 9.57
CA ASP A 339 -8.04 4.22 10.59
C ASP A 339 -7.29 2.92 10.20
N GLY A 340 -6.44 3.01 9.17
CA GLY A 340 -5.34 2.08 8.94
C GLY A 340 -5.52 0.99 7.88
N ALA A 341 -6.58 0.93 7.05
CA ALA A 341 -6.65 -0.12 6.03
C ALA A 341 -7.65 -0.01 4.88
N GLN A 342 -8.74 0.77 4.99
CA GLN A 342 -9.90 0.53 4.10
C GLN A 342 -9.88 1.32 2.79
N ASP A 343 -9.18 2.47 2.76
CA ASP A 343 -9.31 3.40 1.64
C ASP A 343 -8.01 3.53 0.83
N VAL A 344 -7.27 2.44 0.63
CA VAL A 344 -6.12 2.42 -0.30
C VAL A 344 -6.07 1.13 -1.11
N THR A 345 -5.45 1.16 -2.28
CA THR A 345 -5.33 0.00 -3.19
C THR A 345 -4.17 -0.96 -2.87
N PHE A 346 -3.58 -0.85 -1.69
CA PHE A 346 -2.58 -1.76 -1.14
C PHE A 346 -2.84 -1.93 0.36
N ARG A 347 -2.55 -3.10 0.95
CA ARG A 347 -2.82 -3.31 2.38
C ARG A 347 -1.62 -2.90 3.23
N PRO A 348 -1.63 -1.78 3.98
CA PRO A 348 -0.51 -1.44 4.85
C PRO A 348 -0.25 -2.62 5.78
N ARG A 349 1.01 -2.96 6.00
CA ARG A 349 1.33 -3.95 7.04
C ARG A 349 0.88 -3.30 8.34
N VAL A 350 -0.10 -3.92 9.00
CA VAL A 350 -0.49 -3.52 10.36
C VAL A 350 0.77 -3.57 11.19
N ARG A 351 1.28 -2.39 11.61
CA ARG A 351 2.39 -2.31 12.56
C ARG A 351 1.90 -3.08 13.77
N THR A 352 2.42 -4.29 13.95
CA THR A 352 2.27 -4.96 15.24
C THR A 352 3.00 -4.03 16.20
N PRO A 353 2.35 -3.45 17.21
CA PRO A 353 3.01 -2.52 18.12
C PRO A 353 4.25 -3.24 18.61
N GLN A 354 5.42 -2.77 18.19
CA GLN A 354 6.67 -3.27 18.71
C GLN A 354 6.58 -2.99 20.20
N SER A 355 6.40 -4.05 21.00
CA SER A 355 6.54 -3.92 22.45
C SER A 355 7.83 -3.15 22.66
N PRO A 356 7.82 -2.03 23.40
CA PRO A 356 9.03 -1.26 23.61
C PRO A 356 10.07 -2.26 24.10
N ALA A 357 11.09 -2.47 23.27
CA ALA A 357 12.17 -3.36 23.62
C ALA A 357 12.81 -2.73 24.85
N VAL A 358 12.43 -3.21 26.03
CA VAL A 358 13.12 -2.90 27.27
C VAL A 358 14.47 -3.57 27.09
N HIS A 359 15.41 -2.86 26.47
CA HIS A 359 16.82 -3.12 26.62
C HIS A 359 17.14 -2.90 28.10
N VAL A 360 16.86 -3.92 28.92
CA VAL A 360 17.50 -4.08 30.22
C VAL A 360 18.97 -4.34 29.89
N VAL A 361 19.74 -3.27 29.74
CA VAL A 361 21.19 -3.34 29.84
C VAL A 361 21.47 -3.86 31.24
N SER A 362 21.72 -5.15 31.33
CA SER A 362 22.19 -5.78 32.56
C SER A 362 23.62 -5.30 32.79
N VAL A 363 23.75 -4.22 33.56
CA VAL A 363 25.04 -3.75 34.08
C VAL A 363 25.52 -4.76 35.13
N PRO A 364 26.72 -5.35 35.00
CA PRO A 364 27.30 -6.17 36.06
C PRO A 364 27.66 -5.27 37.25
N GLY A 365 27.32 -5.74 38.45
CA GLY A 365 27.15 -4.91 39.63
C GLY A 365 28.43 -4.33 40.23
N THR A 366 28.23 -3.19 40.90
CA THR A 366 29.08 -2.72 42.00
C THR A 366 28.15 -2.39 43.17
N PRO A 367 28.46 -2.79 44.41
CA PRO A 367 27.60 -2.54 45.56
C PRO A 367 27.91 -1.15 46.15
N SER A 368 26.88 -0.34 46.39
CA SER A 368 27.00 0.79 47.32
C SER A 368 25.65 1.15 47.95
N GLU A 369 25.66 0.95 49.26
CA GLU A 369 25.00 1.65 50.38
C GLU A 369 23.93 2.71 50.07
N GLY A 370 22.82 2.60 50.81
CA GLY A 370 21.62 3.37 50.60
C GLY A 370 21.57 4.76 51.24
N VAL A 371 20.49 5.47 50.91
CA VAL A 371 19.96 6.63 51.64
C VAL A 371 18.44 6.63 51.42
N ASN A 372 17.71 6.60 52.53
CA ASN A 372 16.28 6.90 52.60
C ASN A 372 16.03 8.40 52.35
N THR A 373 14.98 8.73 51.60
CA THR A 373 14.14 9.90 51.93
C THR A 373 12.78 9.80 51.24
N GLU A 374 11.75 9.73 52.07
CA GLU A 374 10.36 10.02 51.74
C GLU A 374 10.24 11.50 51.31
N THR A 375 9.39 11.79 50.32
CA THR A 375 8.45 12.91 50.44
C THR A 375 7.27 12.73 49.50
N HIS A 376 6.12 13.01 50.08
CA HIS A 376 4.76 12.87 49.60
C HIS A 376 4.31 14.25 49.09
N THR A 377 3.81 14.35 47.86
CA THR A 377 3.03 15.52 47.44
C THR A 377 2.02 15.09 46.38
N GLY A 378 0.75 15.07 46.78
CA GLY A 378 -0.38 14.75 45.94
C GLY A 378 -0.80 15.93 45.06
N SER A 379 -1.18 15.60 43.84
CA SER A 379 -1.93 16.46 42.93
C SER A 379 -3.18 15.67 42.53
N GLU A 380 -4.35 16.20 42.86
CA GLU A 380 -5.65 15.68 42.45
C GLU A 380 -5.77 15.75 40.92
N GLU A 381 -5.51 14.62 40.27
CA GLU A 381 -5.77 14.39 38.86
C GLU A 381 -7.18 13.79 38.74
N LEU A 382 -8.05 14.46 37.97
CA LEU A 382 -9.38 13.97 37.61
C LEU A 382 -9.25 12.56 37.00
N GLU A 383 -9.58 11.53 37.79
CA GLU A 383 -9.57 10.13 37.36
C GLU A 383 -10.45 9.95 36.12
N GLN A 384 -9.81 9.93 34.95
CA GLN A 384 -10.44 9.42 33.75
C GLN A 384 -10.81 7.94 33.98
N PRO A 385 -12.01 7.50 33.56
CA PRO A 385 -12.46 6.14 33.81
C PRO A 385 -11.50 5.16 33.13
N ASN A 386 -10.69 4.47 33.94
CA ASN A 386 -9.77 3.39 33.60
C ASN A 386 -10.30 2.53 32.43
N THR A 387 -9.83 2.86 31.22
CA THR A 387 -10.27 2.27 29.93
C THR A 387 -9.56 0.94 29.65
N GLY A 388 -9.10 0.21 30.66
CA GLY A 388 -8.44 -1.10 30.47
C GLY A 388 -7.21 -1.05 29.57
N GLY A 389 -6.55 0.11 29.46
CA GLY A 389 -5.24 0.33 28.84
C GLY A 389 -5.13 0.14 27.33
N LYS A 390 -6.16 -0.37 26.64
CA LYS A 390 -6.07 -0.68 25.20
C LYS A 390 -6.43 0.50 24.31
N THR A 391 -5.61 0.75 23.29
CA THR A 391 -5.88 1.70 22.20
C THR A 391 -6.99 1.17 21.25
N PRO A 392 -7.63 2.05 20.44
CA PRO A 392 -8.60 1.61 19.44
C PRO A 392 -8.05 0.54 18.49
N SER A 393 -6.81 0.72 18.03
CA SER A 393 -6.12 -0.22 17.14
C SER A 393 -5.96 -1.61 17.79
N GLU A 394 -5.54 -1.67 19.06
CA GLU A 394 -5.39 -2.93 19.79
C GLU A 394 -6.73 -3.66 19.99
N ARG A 395 -7.84 -2.92 20.19
CA ARG A 395 -9.18 -3.53 20.29
C ARG A 395 -9.61 -4.14 18.96
N ARG A 396 -9.35 -3.47 17.83
CA ARG A 396 -9.63 -4.03 16.49
C ARG A 396 -8.81 -5.29 16.21
N LEU A 397 -7.51 -5.23 16.49
CA LEU A 397 -6.61 -6.37 16.31
C LEU A 397 -7.06 -7.58 17.16
N ALA A 398 -7.52 -7.35 18.40
CA ALA A 398 -8.07 -8.40 19.24
C ALA A 398 -9.39 -9.00 18.68
N ILE A 399 -10.25 -8.17 18.08
CA ILE A 399 -11.49 -8.63 17.42
C ILE A 399 -11.16 -9.49 16.19
N ASP A 400 -10.24 -9.05 15.35
CA ASP A 400 -9.90 -9.76 14.11
C ASP A 400 -9.14 -11.06 14.41
N ALA A 401 -8.25 -11.06 15.41
CA ALA A 401 -7.59 -12.27 15.91
C ALA A 401 -8.61 -13.28 16.46
N PHE A 402 -9.61 -12.81 17.21
CA PHE A 402 -10.70 -13.65 17.70
C PHE A 402 -11.50 -14.27 16.56
N LEU A 403 -11.92 -13.48 15.56
CA LEU A 403 -12.67 -13.97 14.40
C LEU A 403 -11.85 -14.99 13.58
N SER A 404 -10.56 -14.75 13.40
CA SER A 404 -9.65 -15.69 12.74
C SER A 404 -9.58 -17.02 13.49
N ASN A 405 -9.43 -16.98 14.82
CA ASN A 405 -9.42 -18.16 15.67
C ASN A 405 -10.74 -18.96 15.59
N MET A 406 -11.89 -18.28 15.58
CA MET A 406 -13.20 -18.94 15.42
C MET A 406 -13.30 -19.65 14.05
N ARG A 407 -12.84 -19.01 12.97
CA ARG A 407 -12.85 -19.62 11.63
C ARG A 407 -11.91 -20.83 11.53
N ALA A 408 -10.74 -20.76 12.16
CA ALA A 408 -9.80 -21.87 12.22
C ALA A 408 -10.40 -23.09 12.95
N ALA A 409 -11.29 -22.86 13.92
CA ALA A 409 -12.07 -23.89 14.60
C ALA A 409 -13.34 -24.35 13.84
N GLY A 410 -13.55 -23.86 12.61
CA GLY A 410 -14.72 -24.22 11.78
C GLY A 410 -16.01 -23.47 12.10
N LEU A 411 -15.97 -22.44 12.96
CA LEU A 411 -17.13 -21.63 13.29
C LEU A 411 -17.21 -20.40 12.35
N ASN A 412 -18.32 -20.26 11.63
CA ASN A 412 -18.58 -19.08 10.81
C ASN A 412 -19.15 -17.93 11.65
N VAL A 413 -18.28 -17.28 12.42
CA VAL A 413 -18.63 -16.18 13.33
C VAL A 413 -18.45 -14.82 12.65
N ASN A 414 -19.40 -13.91 12.87
CA ASN A 414 -19.33 -12.52 12.47
C ASN A 414 -19.31 -11.56 13.69
N ARG A 415 -19.08 -10.25 13.46
CA ARG A 415 -18.99 -9.26 14.55
C ARG A 415 -20.30 -9.10 15.34
N LEU A 416 -21.46 -9.36 14.75
CA LEU A 416 -22.75 -9.29 15.46
C LEU A 416 -22.88 -10.43 16.48
N ASP A 417 -22.30 -11.60 16.21
CA ASP A 417 -22.28 -12.70 17.17
C ASP A 417 -21.47 -12.33 18.42
N ILE A 418 -20.38 -11.56 18.28
CA ILE A 418 -19.62 -11.02 19.41
C ILE A 418 -20.49 -10.11 20.27
N VAL A 419 -21.33 -9.27 19.63
CA VAL A 419 -22.29 -8.39 20.31
C VAL A 419 -23.29 -9.20 21.13
N HIS A 420 -23.86 -10.25 20.53
CA HIS A 420 -24.83 -11.11 21.20
C HIS A 420 -24.21 -11.94 22.33
N ALA A 421 -23.03 -12.52 22.14
CA ALA A 421 -22.31 -13.24 23.18
C ALA A 421 -21.91 -12.33 24.37
N ALA A 422 -21.73 -11.03 24.12
CA ALA A 422 -21.48 -10.03 25.15
C ALA A 422 -22.74 -9.59 25.91
N GLY A 423 -23.93 -10.03 25.48
CA GLY A 423 -25.21 -9.72 26.11
C GLY A 423 -25.87 -8.43 25.63
N TYR A 424 -25.47 -7.92 24.46
CA TYR A 424 -26.04 -6.70 23.86
C TYR A 424 -26.97 -7.04 22.69
N ASN A 425 -28.01 -6.22 22.52
CA ASN A 425 -29.00 -6.36 21.44
C ASN A 425 -28.65 -5.54 20.19
N ASP A 426 -27.84 -4.49 20.36
CA ASP A 426 -27.44 -3.58 19.30
C ASP A 426 -25.92 -3.41 19.24
N ARG A 427 -25.43 -2.88 18.11
CA ARG A 427 -24.01 -2.68 17.83
C ARG A 427 -23.44 -1.42 18.47
N THR A 428 -24.23 -0.56 19.11
CA THR A 428 -23.80 0.77 19.53
C THR A 428 -22.71 0.69 20.59
N ASP A 429 -22.88 -0.14 21.62
CA ASP A 429 -21.85 -0.33 22.65
C ASP A 429 -20.59 -1.01 22.11
N PHE A 430 -20.74 -1.88 21.10
CA PHE A 430 -19.60 -2.51 20.45
C PHE A 430 -18.78 -1.53 19.60
N GLN A 431 -19.44 -0.63 18.86
CA GLN A 431 -18.76 0.42 18.10
C GLN A 431 -18.04 1.41 19.03
N ARG A 432 -18.67 1.79 20.15
CA ARG A 432 -18.04 2.62 21.19
C ARG A 432 -16.82 1.92 21.78
N TYR A 433 -16.96 0.63 22.11
CA TYR A 433 -15.86 -0.21 22.57
C TYR A 433 -14.72 -0.25 21.55
N GLN A 434 -15.00 -0.49 20.26
CA GLN A 434 -13.97 -0.58 19.22
C GLN A 434 -13.17 0.72 19.07
N ARG A 435 -13.82 1.88 19.21
CA ARG A 435 -13.20 3.21 19.06
C ARG A 435 -12.59 3.76 20.35
N CYS A 436 -12.60 3.00 21.45
CA CYS A 436 -12.28 3.49 22.81
C CYS A 436 -13.00 4.79 23.15
N ALA A 437 -14.28 4.92 22.76
CA ALA A 437 -15.02 6.15 22.99
C ALA A 437 -15.13 6.45 24.50
N PRO A 438 -15.03 7.72 24.92
CA PRO A 438 -15.02 8.09 26.35
C PRO A 438 -16.31 7.72 27.09
N ASN A 439 -17.41 7.52 26.36
CA ASN A 439 -18.70 7.08 26.88
C ASN A 439 -18.89 5.54 26.85
N THR A 440 -17.84 4.76 26.58
CA THR A 440 -17.91 3.29 26.68
C THR A 440 -18.03 2.91 28.15
N THR A 441 -19.11 2.23 28.53
CA THR A 441 -19.31 1.82 29.92
C THR A 441 -18.27 0.79 30.34
N ARG A 442 -17.85 0.81 31.63
CA ARG A 442 -16.93 -0.21 32.19
C ARG A 442 -17.47 -1.63 31.99
N THR A 443 -18.79 -1.80 32.10
CA THR A 443 -19.48 -3.07 31.86
C THR A 443 -19.31 -3.54 30.41
N ALA A 444 -19.45 -2.66 29.42
CA ALA A 444 -19.21 -3.00 28.02
C ALA A 444 -17.75 -3.41 27.78
N VAL A 445 -16.79 -2.65 28.30
CA VAL A 445 -15.36 -2.99 28.22
C VAL A 445 -15.09 -4.37 28.81
N HIS A 446 -15.65 -4.67 29.99
CA HIS A 446 -15.50 -5.97 30.63
C HIS A 446 -16.13 -7.10 29.79
N ASN A 447 -17.37 -6.93 29.33
CA ASN A 447 -18.10 -7.95 28.59
C ASN A 447 -17.45 -8.29 27.25
N PHE A 448 -17.02 -7.29 26.48
CA PHE A 448 -16.34 -7.54 25.22
C PHE A 448 -14.96 -8.18 25.41
N ASN A 449 -14.17 -7.71 26.38
CA ASN A 449 -12.89 -8.37 26.69
C ASN A 449 -13.07 -9.81 27.18
N ARG A 450 -14.16 -10.11 27.91
CA ARG A 450 -14.52 -11.49 28.30
C ARG A 450 -14.81 -12.35 27.07
N VAL A 451 -15.61 -11.85 26.13
CA VAL A 451 -15.94 -12.57 24.88
C VAL A 451 -14.69 -12.81 24.03
N LEU A 452 -13.83 -11.80 23.85
CA LEU A 452 -12.61 -11.92 23.06
C LEU A 452 -11.56 -12.88 23.66
N ARG A 453 -11.75 -13.33 24.90
CA ARG A 453 -10.91 -14.35 25.58
C ARG A 453 -11.56 -15.73 25.61
N MET A 454 -12.74 -15.91 25.02
CA MET A 454 -13.43 -17.20 24.98
C MET A 454 -12.73 -18.16 24.01
N THR A 455 -12.71 -19.43 24.39
CA THR A 455 -12.45 -20.54 23.46
C THR A 455 -13.64 -20.74 22.50
N PRO A 456 -13.44 -21.37 21.33
CA PRO A 456 -14.54 -21.67 20.41
C PRO A 456 -15.74 -22.34 21.08
N GLU A 457 -15.51 -23.33 21.95
CA GLU A 457 -16.58 -24.08 22.64
C GLU A 457 -17.29 -23.25 23.71
N GLN A 458 -16.61 -22.29 24.32
CA GLN A 458 -17.23 -21.33 25.26
C GLN A 458 -18.07 -20.30 24.52
N PHE A 459 -17.60 -19.85 23.35
CA PHE A 459 -18.29 -18.86 22.55
C PHE A 459 -19.58 -19.44 21.95
N GLU A 460 -19.53 -20.65 21.40
CA GLU A 460 -20.71 -21.37 20.91
C GLU A 460 -21.75 -21.57 22.03
N ARG A 461 -21.30 -21.98 23.22
CA ARG A 461 -22.17 -22.07 24.42
C ARG A 461 -22.75 -20.72 24.83
N ALA A 462 -22.02 -19.62 24.66
CA ALA A 462 -22.51 -18.29 24.96
C ALA A 462 -23.59 -17.85 23.96
N LEU A 463 -23.44 -18.19 22.68
CA LEU A 463 -24.46 -17.95 21.65
C LEU A 463 -25.71 -18.81 21.82
N ALA A 464 -25.55 -20.06 22.29
CA ALA A 464 -26.66 -20.99 22.51
C ALA A 464 -27.51 -20.65 23.75
N ARG A 465 -27.09 -19.72 24.61
CA ARG A 465 -27.89 -19.32 25.76
C ARG A 465 -29.18 -18.67 25.27
N PRO A 466 -30.37 -19.17 25.68
CA PRO A 466 -31.63 -18.56 25.29
C PRO A 466 -31.60 -17.10 25.71
N LYS A 467 -31.77 -16.22 24.73
CA LYS A 467 -31.80 -14.76 24.94
C LYS A 467 -32.79 -14.50 26.07
N PHE A 468 -32.44 -13.62 27.00
CA PHE A 468 -33.39 -13.10 27.99
C PHE A 468 -34.60 -12.56 27.20
N GLN A 469 -35.67 -13.36 27.11
CA GLN A 469 -36.98 -12.90 26.70
C GLN A 469 -37.42 -11.95 27.81
N LYS A 470 -37.17 -10.67 27.62
CA LYS A 470 -37.73 -9.60 28.42
C LYS A 470 -38.91 -9.01 27.67
#